data_AF-A0A800J9N4-F1
#
_entry.id   AF-A0A800J9N4-F1
#
_cell.length_a   1.000
_cell.length_b   1.000
_cell.length_c   1.000
_cell.angle_alpha   90.00
_cell.angle_beta   90.00
_cell.angle_gamma   90.00
#
_symmetry.space_group_name_H-M   'P 1'
#
loop_
_entity.id
_entity.type
_entity.pdbx_description
1 polymer ?
#
loop_
_entity_poly.entity_id
_entity_poly.type
_entity_poly.pdbx_seq_one_letter_code
_entity_poly.pdbx_strand_id
1 'polypeptide(L)' 'MVALNSDSGGISNKHLDKLMTESAKNRTEILFICMGNICRSPSAEAVMQALVKKRGLENEILCDSAGTID' A
#
# COMPACT_ATOMS: atom_id res chain seq x y z
N MET A 1 -34.44 24.92 8.75
CA MET A 1 -35.51 24.30 9.55
C MET A 1 -35.68 22.87 9.06
N VAL A 2 -35.63 21.94 9.99
CA VAL A 2 -35.30 20.51 9.86
C VAL A 2 -36.38 19.68 9.17
N ALA A 3 -35.97 18.60 8.50
CA ALA A 3 -36.55 17.28 8.71
C ALA A 3 -35.53 16.19 8.36
N LEU A 4 -34.91 15.64 9.40
CA LEU A 4 -34.17 14.37 9.38
C LEU A 4 -35.16 13.24 9.04
N ASN A 5 -34.79 12.35 8.14
CA ASN A 5 -35.32 10.98 8.14
C ASN A 5 -34.15 10.03 8.39
N SER A 6 -34.08 9.59 9.63
CA SER A 6 -33.37 8.44 10.11
C SER A 6 -34.07 7.18 9.61
N ASP A 7 -33.56 6.60 8.52
CA ASP A 7 -33.82 5.20 8.18
C ASP A 7 -32.67 4.35 8.72
N SER A 8 -32.87 3.92 9.96
CA SER A 8 -32.14 2.84 10.61
C SER A 8 -32.41 1.52 9.87
N GLY A 9 -31.61 1.25 8.85
CA GLY A 9 -31.46 -0.08 8.27
C GLY A 9 -29.98 -0.40 8.25
N GLY A 10 -29.51 -1.21 9.20
CA GLY A 10 -28.10 -1.58 9.33
C GLY A 10 -27.56 -2.16 8.02
N ILE A 11 -26.86 -1.32 7.26
CA ILE A 11 -26.07 -1.77 6.13
C ILE A 11 -24.96 -2.61 6.74
N SER A 12 -25.11 -3.92 6.61
CA SER A 12 -24.11 -4.92 6.96
C SER A 12 -22.71 -4.40 6.60
N ASN A 13 -21.86 -4.22 7.62
CA ASN A 13 -20.47 -3.74 7.49
C ASN A 13 -19.67 -4.50 6.41
N LYS A 14 -20.11 -5.72 6.05
CA LYS A 14 -19.54 -6.56 5.01
C LYS A 14 -19.47 -5.93 3.61
N HIS A 15 -20.37 -5.00 3.25
CA HIS A 15 -20.33 -4.34 1.93
C HIS A 15 -19.33 -3.17 1.90
N LEU A 16 -19.25 -2.38 2.98
CA LEU A 16 -18.23 -1.35 3.15
C LEU A 16 -16.84 -1.97 3.28
N ASP A 17 -16.70 -3.06 4.04
CA ASP A 17 -15.44 -3.80 4.17
C ASP A 17 -14.97 -4.32 2.80
N LYS A 18 -15.89 -4.81 1.97
CA LYS A 18 -15.57 -5.32 0.63
C LYS A 18 -15.16 -4.20 -0.33
N LEU A 19 -15.81 -3.04 -0.29
CA LEU A 19 -15.43 -1.85 -1.07
C LEU A 19 -14.08 -1.26 -0.62
N MET A 20 -13.83 -1.22 0.69
CA MET A 20 -12.56 -0.78 1.27
C MET A 20 -11.42 -1.78 0.95
N THR A 21 -11.71 -3.08 0.97
CA THR A 21 -10.72 -4.15 0.67
C THR A 21 -10.41 -4.25 -0.82
N GLU A 22 -11.40 -4.04 -1.71
CA GLU A 22 -11.18 -4.00 -3.16
C GLU A 22 -10.39 -2.74 -3.57
N SER A 23 -10.64 -1.59 -2.92
CA SER A 23 -9.85 -0.37 -3.15
C SER A 23 -8.41 -0.46 -2.62
N ALA A 24 -8.16 -1.26 -1.58
CA ALA A 24 -6.82 -1.47 -1.01
C ALA A 24 -5.96 -2.47 -1.81
N LYS A 25 -6.56 -3.22 -2.75
CA LYS A 25 -5.90 -4.36 -3.43
C LYS A 25 -5.03 -3.98 -4.63
N ASN A 26 -4.94 -2.69 -4.95
CA ASN A 26 -4.17 -2.19 -6.09
C ASN A 26 -2.78 -1.64 -5.69
N ARG A 27 -2.18 -2.17 -4.63
CA ARG A 27 -0.83 -1.78 -4.21
C ARG A 27 0.21 -2.51 -5.06
N THR A 28 1.09 -1.76 -5.71
CA THR A 28 2.21 -2.31 -6.47
C THR A 28 3.35 -2.63 -5.51
N GLU A 29 3.78 -3.88 -5.48
CA GLU A 29 4.87 -4.35 -4.62
C GLU A 29 6.15 -4.56 -5.45
N ILE A 30 7.26 -4.01 -4.98
CA ILE A 30 8.54 -4.04 -5.68
C ILE A 30 9.61 -4.63 -4.75
N LEU A 31 10.24 -5.71 -5.18
CA LEU A 31 11.37 -6.33 -4.48
C LEU A 31 12.67 -6.11 -5.26
N PHE A 32 13.61 -5.40 -4.67
CA PHE A 32 14.94 -5.21 -5.24
C PHE A 32 15.88 -6.34 -4.83
N ILE A 33 16.56 -6.96 -5.79
CA ILE A 33 17.45 -8.09 -5.54
C ILE A 33 18.89 -7.76 -5.94
N CYS A 34 19.84 -8.13 -5.08
CA CYS A 34 21.24 -8.28 -5.48
C CYS A 34 21.84 -9.52 -4.79
N MET A 35 23.14 -9.79 -5.00
CA MET A 35 23.75 -10.99 -4.42
C MET A 35 23.67 -11.03 -2.88
N GLY A 36 24.05 -9.95 -2.19
CA GLY A 36 24.24 -9.97 -0.73
C GLY A 36 23.38 -9.01 0.09
N ASN A 37 22.40 -8.33 -0.52
CA ASN A 37 21.54 -7.33 0.15
C ASN A 37 22.24 -6.21 0.96
N ILE A 38 23.43 -5.77 0.57
CA ILE A 38 24.21 -4.77 1.35
C ILE A 38 24.65 -3.53 0.57
N CYS A 39 24.52 -3.54 -0.76
CA CYS A 39 25.00 -2.43 -1.59
C CYS A 39 23.94 -1.95 -2.56
N ARG A 40 23.56 -2.79 -3.53
CA ARG A 40 22.75 -2.36 -4.68
C ARG A 40 21.27 -2.36 -4.37
N SER A 41 20.74 -3.47 -3.84
CA SER A 41 19.32 -3.59 -3.53
C SER A 41 18.86 -2.66 -2.39
N PRO A 42 19.59 -2.47 -1.26
CA PRO A 42 19.14 -1.52 -0.23
C PRO A 42 19.21 -0.07 -0.71
N SER A 43 20.17 0.26 -1.56
CA SER A 43 20.25 1.60 -2.18
C SER A 43 19.05 1.86 -3.09
N ALA A 44 18.66 0.88 -3.90
CA ALA A 44 17.50 1.01 -4.79
C ALA A 44 16.19 1.15 -4.00
N GLU A 45 16.02 0.38 -2.92
CA GLU A 45 14.88 0.50 -2.01
C GLU A 45 14.80 1.90 -1.40
N ALA A 46 15.89 2.41 -0.81
CA ALA A 46 15.92 3.73 -0.18
C ALA A 46 15.63 4.87 -1.17
N VAL A 47 16.20 4.80 -2.38
CA VAL A 47 15.93 5.77 -3.46
C VAL A 47 14.46 5.70 -3.88
N MET A 48 13.90 4.50 -4.06
CA MET A 48 12.51 4.34 -4.46
C MET A 48 11.55 4.83 -3.38
N GLN A 49 11.78 4.49 -2.11
CA GLN A 49 10.99 5.00 -0.98
C GLN A 49 11.01 6.53 -0.91
N ALA A 50 12.17 7.16 -1.11
CA ALA A 50 12.27 8.62 -1.16
C ALA A 50 11.44 9.22 -2.31
N LEU A 51 11.43 8.58 -3.49
CA LEU A 51 10.63 9.01 -4.64
C LEU A 51 9.13 8.79 -4.43
N VAL A 52 8.73 7.66 -3.85
CA VAL A 52 7.35 7.32 -3.50
C VAL A 52 6.79 8.34 -2.53
N LYS A 53 7.53 8.62 -1.45
CA LYS A 53 7.19 9.63 -0.45
C LYS A 53 7.09 11.02 -1.05
N LYS A 54 8.07 11.43 -1.87
CA LYS A 54 8.07 12.73 -2.56
C LYS A 54 6.85 12.91 -3.47
N ARG A 55 6.29 11.83 -4.01
CA ARG A 55 5.11 11.84 -4.87
C ARG A 55 3.79 11.54 -4.14
N GLY A 56 3.84 11.26 -2.83
CA GLY A 56 2.64 10.92 -2.04
C GLY A 56 2.03 9.56 -2.38
N LEU A 57 2.80 8.63 -2.97
CA LEU A 57 2.33 7.32 -3.43
C LEU A 57 2.51 6.21 -2.39
N GLU A 58 2.72 6.57 -1.11
CA GLU A 58 3.06 5.62 -0.04
C GLU A 58 1.97 4.56 0.18
N ASN A 59 0.71 4.86 -0.13
CA ASN A 59 -0.41 3.92 -0.05
C ASN A 59 -0.56 3.01 -1.27
N GLU A 60 0.13 3.34 -2.37
CA GLU A 60 0.00 2.66 -3.67
C GLU A 60 1.23 1.81 -4.01
N ILE A 61 2.41 2.14 -3.46
CA ILE A 61 3.66 1.44 -3.76
C ILE A 61 4.30 0.97 -2.46
N LEU A 62 4.63 -0.33 -2.40
CA LEU A 62 5.41 -0.95 -1.33
C LEU A 62 6.76 -1.42 -1.90
N CYS A 63 7.84 -1.21 -1.16
CA CYS A 63 9.19 -1.58 -1.57
C CYS A 63 9.90 -2.37 -0.48
N ASP A 64 10.69 -3.36 -0.90
CA ASP A 64 11.55 -4.17 -0.04
C ASP A 64 12.84 -4.57 -0.80
N SER A 65 13.83 -5.12 -0.10
CA SER A 65 15.08 -5.60 -0.70
C SER A 65 15.57 -6.92 -0.11
N ALA A 66 16.10 -7.80 -0.96
CA ALA A 66 16.65 -9.09 -0.55
C ALA A 66 17.94 -9.50 -1.29
N GLY A 67 18.63 -10.48 -0.69
CA GLY A 67 19.83 -11.11 -1.20
C GLY A 67 19.50 -12.47 -1.79
N THR A 68 20.29 -12.93 -2.76
CA THR A 68 20.17 -14.32 -3.28
C THR A 68 21.07 -15.31 -2.57
N ILE A 69 21.97 -14.83 -1.70
CA ILE A 69 22.86 -15.68 -0.92
C ILE A 69 22.05 -16.31 0.23
N ASP A 70 22.29 -17.61 0.48
CA ASP A 70 21.76 -18.40 1.60
C ASP A 70 22.86 -18.56 2.66
#